data_AF-A0A2D8RMD6-F1
#
_entry.id   AF-A0A2D8RMD6-F1
#
_cell.length_a   1.000
_cell.length_b   1.000
_cell.length_c   1.000
_cell.angle_alpha   90.00
_cell.angle_beta   90.00
_cell.angle_gamma   90.00
#
_symmetry.space_group_name_H-M   'P 1'
#
loop_
_entity.id
_entity.type
_entity.pdbx_description
1 polymer ?
#
loop_
_entity_poly.entity_id
_entity_poly.type
_entity_poly.pdbx_seq_one_letter_code
_entity_poly.pdbx_strand_id
1 'polypeptide(L)'
;MLALVGGLGMITVWLRHQTSITANHLQAIEQKIVEERRIHAQLDVELAIAMSTDRLLELNRKHKLDLQEPAFTQIVHVEQNVEKRLYEKTANALFTASALSGN
;
A
#
# COMPACT_ATOMS: atom_id res chain seq x y z
N MET A 1 33.63 -24.98 -40.28
CA MET A 1 32.18 -25.27 -40.36
C MET A 1 31.65 -25.98 -39.11
N LEU A 2 32.31 -27.02 -38.57
CA LEU A 2 31.81 -27.75 -37.38
C LEU A 2 31.75 -26.94 -36.07
N ALA A 3 32.67 -26.00 -35.84
CA ALA A 3 32.70 -25.19 -34.61
C ALA A 3 31.53 -24.21 -34.48
N LEU A 4 31.04 -23.67 -35.60
CA LEU A 4 29.88 -22.77 -35.61
C LEU A 4 28.58 -23.53 -35.29
N VAL A 5 28.43 -24.75 -35.84
CA VAL A 5 27.26 -25.60 -35.59
C VAL A 5 27.21 -26.07 -34.13
N GLY A 6 28.36 -26.44 -33.55
CA GLY A 6 28.46 -26.75 -32.12
C GLY A 6 28.15 -25.56 -31.21
N GLY A 7 28.63 -24.36 -31.57
CA GLY A 7 28.35 -23.12 -30.83
C GLY A 7 26.87 -22.73 -30.85
N LEU A 8 26.21 -22.84 -32.01
CA LEU A 8 24.77 -22.57 -32.15
C LEU A 8 23.91 -23.53 -31.30
N GLY A 9 24.26 -24.82 -31.26
CA GLY A 9 23.59 -25.80 -30.40
C GLY A 9 23.73 -25.46 -28.91
N MET A 10 24.90 -25.01 -28.47
CA MET A 10 25.13 -24.66 -27.06
C MET A 10 24.38 -23.39 -26.64
N ILE A 11 24.34 -22.37 -27.52
CA ILE A 11 23.61 -21.11 -27.26
C ILE A 11 22.11 -21.38 -27.15
N THR A 12 21.53 -22.20 -28.02
CA THR A 12 20.09 -22.51 -28.00
C THR A 12 19.68 -23.28 -26.75
N VAL A 13 20.47 -24.25 -26.31
CA VAL A 13 20.22 -24.97 -25.06
C VAL A 13 20.38 -24.06 -23.84
N TRP A 14 21.42 -23.22 -23.82
CA TRP A 14 21.62 -22.25 -22.74
C TRP A 14 20.47 -21.26 -22.64
N LEU A 15 19.97 -20.75 -23.78
CA LEU A 15 18.83 -19.85 -23.81
C LEU A 15 17.54 -20.53 -23.33
N ARG A 16 17.31 -21.79 -23.72
CA ARG A 16 16.18 -22.58 -23.22
C ARG A 16 16.27 -22.83 -21.71
N HIS A 17 17.47 -23.05 -21.21
CA HIS A 17 17.71 -23.23 -19.78
C HIS A 17 17.46 -21.94 -18.99
N GLN A 18 17.99 -20.81 -19.47
CA GLN A 18 17.76 -19.50 -18.88
C GLN A 18 16.26 -19.14 -18.87
N THR A 19 15.57 -19.32 -20.00
CA THR A 19 14.11 -19.06 -20.07
C THR A 19 13.32 -19.94 -19.12
N SER A 20 13.72 -21.20 -18.94
CA SER A 20 13.06 -22.10 -17.97
C SER A 20 13.29 -21.64 -16.52
N ILE A 21 14.50 -21.20 -16.18
CA ILE A 21 14.80 -20.65 -14.85
C ILE A 21 14.00 -19.37 -14.61
N THR A 22 13.99 -18.45 -15.59
CA THR A 22 13.27 -17.18 -15.49
C THR A 22 11.76 -17.42 -15.35
N ALA A 23 11.19 -18.36 -16.11
CA ALA A 23 9.77 -18.70 -16.02
C ALA A 23 9.39 -19.26 -14.64
N ASN A 24 10.21 -20.17 -14.08
CA ASN A 24 9.98 -20.70 -12.74
C ASN A 24 10.09 -19.61 -11.66
N HIS A 25 11.06 -18.72 -11.81
CA HIS A 25 11.25 -17.61 -10.88
C HIS A 25 10.10 -16.60 -10.95
N LEU A 26 9.56 -16.36 -12.15
CA LEU A 26 8.39 -15.52 -12.36
C LEU A 26 7.15 -16.13 -11.71
N GLN A 27 6.90 -17.43 -11.95
CA GLN A 27 5.78 -18.15 -11.32
C GLN A 27 5.87 -18.13 -9.79
N ALA A 28 7.07 -18.30 -9.23
CA ALA A 28 7.27 -18.21 -7.78
C ALA A 28 6.97 -16.82 -7.22
N ILE A 29 7.32 -15.75 -7.95
CA ILE A 29 7.00 -14.37 -7.56
C ILE A 29 5.49 -14.13 -7.67
N GLU A 30 4.84 -14.57 -8.75
CA GLU A 30 3.39 -14.45 -8.92
C GLU A 30 2.62 -15.15 -7.80
N GLN A 31 3.04 -16.35 -7.41
CA GLN A 31 2.45 -17.08 -6.29
C GLN A 31 2.59 -16.30 -4.98
N LYS A 32 3.77 -15.73 -4.70
CA LYS A 32 3.98 -14.88 -3.51
C LYS A 32 3.07 -13.65 -3.52
N ILE A 33 2.90 -13.00 -4.67
CA ILE A 33 2.01 -11.84 -4.78
C ILE A 33 0.56 -12.22 -4.47
N VAL A 34 0.09 -13.36 -4.96
CA VAL A 34 -1.28 -13.84 -4.69
C VAL A 34 -1.46 -14.13 -3.20
N GLU A 35 -0.47 -14.75 -2.56
CA GLU A 35 -0.53 -15.05 -1.13
C GLU A 35 -0.54 -13.77 -0.29
N GLU A 36 0.35 -12.83 -0.57
CA GLU A 36 0.39 -11.53 0.12
C GLU A 36 -0.93 -10.77 -0.06
N ARG A 37 -1.51 -10.76 -1.26
CA ARG A 37 -2.82 -10.15 -1.51
C ARG A 37 -3.92 -10.80 -0.70
N ARG A 38 -3.88 -12.12 -0.52
CA ARG A 38 -4.85 -12.85 0.31
C ARG A 38 -4.70 -12.47 1.78
N ILE A 39 -3.47 -12.40 2.29
CA ILE A 39 -3.18 -11.97 3.66
C ILE A 39 -3.67 -10.54 3.88
N HIS A 40 -3.38 -9.63 2.95
CA HIS A 40 -3.89 -8.26 3.01
C HIS A 40 -5.42 -8.20 3.03
N ALA A 41 -6.10 -8.93 2.16
CA ALA A 41 -7.56 -8.97 2.15
C ALA A 41 -8.14 -9.52 3.46
N GLN A 42 -7.49 -10.52 4.07
CA GLN A 42 -7.90 -11.05 5.37
C GLN A 42 -7.71 -10.01 6.49
N LEU A 43 -6.57 -9.32 6.51
CA LEU A 43 -6.28 -8.26 7.47
C LEU A 43 -7.23 -7.07 7.32
N ASP A 44 -7.58 -6.69 6.09
CA ASP A 44 -8.55 -5.61 5.83
C ASP A 44 -9.94 -5.98 6.35
N VAL A 45 -10.36 -7.24 6.18
CA VAL A 45 -11.62 -7.74 6.74
C VAL A 45 -11.57 -7.75 8.27
N GLU A 46 -10.47 -8.22 8.86
CA GLU A 46 -10.30 -8.22 10.31
C GLU A 46 -10.28 -6.80 10.89
N LEU A 47 -9.62 -5.87 10.19
CA LEU A 47 -9.58 -4.46 10.55
C LEU A 47 -10.98 -3.82 10.43
N ALA A 48 -11.72 -4.10 9.36
CA ALA A 48 -13.09 -3.62 9.19
C ALA A 48 -14.02 -4.15 10.30
N ILE A 49 -13.83 -5.40 10.72
CA ILE A 49 -14.57 -5.99 11.86
C ILE A 49 -14.14 -5.32 13.18
N ALA A 50 -12.85 -5.10 13.40
CA ALA A 50 -12.34 -4.46 14.62
C ALA A 50 -12.72 -2.98 14.72
N MET A 51 -12.75 -2.28 13.58
CA MET A 51 -13.20 -0.89 13.46
C MET A 51 -14.71 -0.74 13.32
N SER A 52 -15.47 -1.84 13.34
CA SER A 52 -16.93 -1.76 13.37
C SER A 52 -17.37 -0.95 14.58
N THR A 53 -18.34 -0.06 14.37
CA THR A 53 -18.84 0.87 15.38
C THR A 53 -19.22 0.16 16.67
N ASP A 54 -19.79 -1.04 16.57
CA ASP A 54 -20.18 -1.87 17.72
C ASP A 54 -18.99 -2.26 18.61
N ARG A 55 -17.87 -2.66 18.00
CA ARG A 55 -16.63 -3.02 18.72
C ARG A 55 -15.99 -1.79 19.37
N LEU A 56 -16.00 -0.65 18.68
CA LEU A 56 -15.47 0.61 19.20
C LEU A 56 -16.31 1.14 20.37
N LEU A 57 -17.64 1.02 20.30
CA LEU A 57 -18.55 1.36 21.40
C LEU A 57 -18.36 0.41 22.60
N GLU A 58 -18.14 -0.89 22.35
CA GLU A 58 -17.81 -1.85 23.41
C GLU A 58 -16.49 -1.52 24.11
N LEU A 59 -15.44 -1.23 23.34
CA LEU A 59 -14.13 -0.81 23.87
C LEU A 59 -14.24 0.50 24.67
N ASN A 60 -14.98 1.49 24.17
CA ASN A 60 -15.23 2.75 24.87
C ASN A 60 -15.91 2.52 26.23
N ARG A 61 -16.95 1.68 26.28
CA ARG A 61 -17.61 1.28 27.54
C ARG A 61 -16.65 0.54 28.48
N LYS A 62 -15.86 -0.40 27.95
CA LYS A 62 -14.93 -1.22 28.75
C LYS A 62 -13.82 -0.38 29.37
N HIS A 63 -13.30 0.60 28.64
CA HIS A 63 -12.22 1.46 29.08
C HIS A 63 -12.69 2.77 29.75
N LYS A 64 -14.02 2.96 29.91
CA LYS A 64 -14.64 4.17 30.48
C LYS A 64 -14.10 5.46 29.84
N LEU A 65 -13.96 5.44 28.51
CA LEU A 65 -13.34 6.55 27.78
C LEU A 65 -14.29 7.74 27.60
N ASP A 66 -15.58 7.57 27.94
CA ASP A 66 -16.65 8.58 27.85
C ASP A 66 -16.68 9.31 26.50
N LEU A 67 -16.24 8.64 25.43
CA LEU A 67 -16.23 9.24 24.10
C LEU A 67 -17.68 9.27 23.63
N GLN A 68 -18.20 10.44 23.34
CA GLN A 68 -19.53 10.59 22.78
C GLN A 68 -19.59 9.93 21.40
N GLU A 69 -20.70 9.26 21.12
CA GLU A 69 -20.96 8.69 19.80
C GLU A 69 -20.92 9.83 18.78
N PRO A 70 -20.12 9.72 17.70
CA PRO A 70 -19.98 10.80 16.74
C PRO A 70 -21.34 11.09 16.11
N ALA A 71 -21.81 12.33 16.23
CA ALA A 71 -22.99 12.79 15.51
C ALA A 71 -22.75 12.56 14.01
N PHE A 72 -23.67 11.85 13.35
CA PHE A 72 -23.58 11.40 11.95
C PHE A 72 -23.24 12.50 10.90
N THR A 73 -23.24 13.78 11.30
CA THR A 73 -22.86 14.93 10.48
C THR A 73 -21.35 15.19 10.40
N GLN A 74 -20.50 14.50 11.15
CA GLN A 74 -19.05 14.76 11.19
C GLN A 74 -18.19 13.82 10.33
N ILE A 75 -18.76 13.07 9.39
CA ILE A 75 -17.96 12.37 8.37
C ILE A 75 -18.04 13.17 7.08
N VAL A 76 -17.18 14.17 6.95
CA VAL A 76 -16.96 14.86 5.67
C VAL A 76 -16.02 13.99 4.86
N HIS A 77 -16.55 13.30 3.85
CA HIS A 77 -15.72 12.64 2.84
C HIS A 77 -14.98 13.74 2.06
N VAL A 78 -13.68 13.87 2.29
CA VAL A 78 -12.85 14.83 1.58
C VAL A 78 -12.48 14.21 0.23
N GLU A 79 -13.29 14.50 -0.79
CA GLU A 79 -13.08 14.04 -2.18
C GLU A 79 -11.81 14.66 -2.82
N GLN A 80 -11.21 15.66 -2.17
CA GLN A 80 -10.04 16.36 -2.69
C GLN A 80 -8.73 15.71 -2.23
N ASN A 81 -7.80 15.59 -3.18
CA ASN A 81 -6.44 15.10 -3.00
C ASN A 81 -5.77 15.77 -1.78
N VAL A 82 -5.58 14.98 -0.72
CA VAL A 82 -5.04 15.40 0.58
C VAL A 82 -3.63 15.99 0.48
N GLU A 83 -2.84 15.57 -0.51
CA GLU A 83 -1.48 16.06 -0.72
C GLU A 83 -1.51 17.53 -1.12
N LYS A 84 -2.42 17.92 -2.03
CA LYS A 84 -2.56 19.31 -2.48
C LYS A 84 -2.92 20.26 -1.33
N ARG A 85 -3.84 19.86 -0.45
CA ARG A 85 -4.19 20.63 0.76
C ARG A 85 -3.03 20.72 1.75
N LEU A 86 -2.23 19.67 1.88
CA LEU A 86 -1.07 19.68 2.75
C LEU A 86 0.01 20.63 2.21
N TYR A 87 0.25 20.63 0.90
CA TYR A 87 1.15 21.58 0.24
C TYR A 87 0.67 23.03 0.40
N GLU A 88 -0.61 23.30 0.19
CA GLU A 88 -1.19 24.65 0.39
C GLU A 88 -1.10 25.10 1.85
N LYS A 89 -1.37 24.21 2.81
CA LYS A 89 -1.25 24.53 4.25
C LYS A 89 0.19 24.79 4.66
N THR A 90 1.13 24.00 4.13
CA THR A 90 2.56 24.14 4.42
C THR A 90 3.13 25.41 3.76
N ALA A 91 2.71 25.73 2.53
CA ALA A 91 3.08 26.97 1.85
C ALA A 91 2.57 28.21 2.60
N ASN A 92 1.31 28.20 3.03
CA ASN A 92 0.74 29.28 3.84
C ASN A 92 1.44 29.43 5.20
N ALA A 93 1.86 28.33 5.83
CA ALA A 93 2.62 28.38 7.08
C ALA A 93 4.02 28.99 6.88
N LEU A 94 4.70 28.67 5.77
CA LEU A 94 6.00 29.26 5.42
C LEU A 94 5.88 30.75 5.07
N PHE A 95 4.84 31.15 4.34
CA PHE A 95 4.57 32.57 4.04
C PHE A 95 4.24 33.36 5.31
N THR A 96 3.47 32.78 6.23
CA THR A 96 3.14 33.44 7.51
C THR A 96 4.36 33.53 8.43
N ALA A 97 5.20 32.49 8.48
CA ALA A 97 6.45 32.51 9.23
C ALA A 97 7.47 33.51 8.65
N SER A 98 7.55 33.64 7.32
CA SER A 98 8.40 34.64 6.67
C SER A 98 7.91 36.07 6.90
N ALA A 99 6.60 36.30 6.99
CA ALA A 99 6.03 37.61 7.29
C ALA A 99 6.25 38.02 8.76
N LEU A 100 6.31 37.06 9.69
CA LEU A 100 6.60 37.31 11.11
C LEU A 100 8.11 37.48 11.40
N SER A 101 8.99 36.97 10.54
CA SER A 101 10.46 37.07 10.71
C SER A 101 11.07 38.35 10.11
N GLY A 102 10.26 39.22 9.51
CA GLY A 102 10.69 40.44 8.81
C GLY A 102 10.45 41.75 9.56
N ASN A 103 10.24 41.71 10.88
CA ASN A 103 10.13 42.90 11.75
C ASN A 103 11.19 42.90 12.83
#